data_AF-A0A1X0D618-F1
#
_entry.id   AF-A0A1X0D618-F1
#
_cell.length_a   1.000
_cell.length_b   1.000
_cell.length_c   1.000
_cell.angle_alpha   90.00
_cell.angle_beta   90.00
_cell.angle_gamma   90.00
#
_symmetry.space_group_name_H-M   'P 1'
#
loop_
_entity.id
_entity.type
_entity.pdbx_description
1 polymer ?
#
loop_
_entity_poly.entity_id
_entity_poly.type
_entity_poly.pdbx_seq_one_letter_code
_entity_poly.pdbx_strand_id
1 'polypeptide(L)'
;MGDFQTDSPLHVKNLDQFWHEARPIALGAAGTHVLPIALEKVSGDTRLVEISSYRKRILPYPEGVESVRYPTLRELSCEKGVDAPQLTTFTPRAGLDFLVAQPLYFKNSVSRHYGTIHHRRDILDYTSIAVEMGVLDSDSAAEFLAAKHFIPGGVELGIFPKSWLVQTLSAIERVSRPFVQRNADRLRRYNAYQIRAVGFLSERLGSFFLIRHLMELYSNNIPAEIFGHMIVMVEGRSSYSAGLAEHGRSRRYQLASRRTP
;
A
#
# COMPACT_ATOMS: atom_id res chain seq x y z
N MET A 1 -8.29 1.69 -16.27
CA MET A 1 -7.38 2.44 -15.37
C MET A 1 -6.62 3.45 -16.21
N GLY A 2 -6.15 4.55 -15.62
CA GLY A 2 -5.56 5.66 -16.39
C GLY A 2 -4.31 5.26 -17.18
N ASP A 3 -4.07 5.94 -18.30
CA ASP A 3 -2.91 5.73 -19.15
C ASP A 3 -1.64 6.35 -18.55
N PHE A 4 -0.50 5.69 -18.75
CA PHE A 4 0.78 6.24 -18.33
C PHE A 4 1.19 7.41 -19.23
N GLN A 5 1.45 8.57 -18.62
CA GLN A 5 1.78 9.81 -19.34
C GLN A 5 3.08 10.41 -18.78
N THR A 6 4.18 10.24 -19.52
CA THR A 6 5.51 10.77 -19.14
C THR A 6 5.57 12.29 -19.06
N ASP A 7 4.70 12.97 -19.79
CA ASP A 7 4.68 14.44 -19.91
C ASP A 7 3.55 15.08 -19.10
N SER A 8 2.85 14.28 -18.30
CA SER A 8 1.85 14.80 -17.36
C SER A 8 2.49 15.81 -16.40
N PRO A 9 1.84 16.95 -16.11
CA PRO A 9 2.29 17.86 -15.05
C PRO A 9 2.32 17.19 -13.67
N LEU A 10 1.61 16.07 -13.50
CA LEU A 10 1.58 15.25 -12.29
C LEU A 10 2.58 14.08 -12.32
N HIS A 11 3.40 13.97 -13.37
CA HIS A 11 4.48 13.00 -13.39
C HIS A 11 5.52 13.33 -12.32
N VAL A 12 6.09 12.31 -11.65
CA VAL A 12 7.06 12.48 -10.53
C VAL A 12 8.19 13.47 -10.86
N LYS A 13 8.68 13.45 -12.11
CA LYS A 13 9.72 14.39 -12.63
C LYS A 13 9.37 15.87 -12.44
N ASN A 14 8.08 16.20 -12.51
CA ASN A 14 7.57 17.56 -12.44
C ASN A 14 7.09 17.92 -11.03
N LEU A 15 7.01 16.95 -10.12
CA LEU A 15 6.52 17.14 -8.75
C LEU A 15 7.66 17.23 -7.74
N ASP A 16 8.66 16.35 -7.83
CA ASP A 16 9.80 16.32 -6.93
C ASP A 16 11.02 15.65 -7.57
N GLN A 17 12.10 16.41 -7.72
CA GLN A 17 13.33 15.94 -8.38
C GLN A 17 14.03 14.82 -7.59
N PHE A 18 14.01 14.87 -6.27
CA PHE A 18 14.65 13.84 -5.45
C PHE A 18 13.94 12.50 -5.63
N TRP A 19 12.60 12.45 -5.54
CA TRP A 19 11.85 11.23 -5.76
C TRP A 19 11.95 10.73 -7.20
N HIS A 20 12.12 11.65 -8.17
CA HIS A 20 12.43 11.29 -9.54
C HIS A 20 13.76 10.51 -9.63
N GLU A 21 14.82 11.03 -9.05
CA GLU A 21 16.16 10.44 -9.08
C GLU A 21 16.25 9.16 -8.21
N ALA A 22 15.50 9.11 -7.12
CA ALA A 22 15.49 7.97 -6.19
C ALA A 22 14.74 6.74 -6.72
N ARG A 23 14.00 6.82 -7.84
CA ARG A 23 13.23 5.69 -8.41
C ARG A 23 13.99 4.36 -8.48
N PRO A 24 15.28 4.30 -8.89
CA PRO A 24 16.02 3.04 -8.96
C PRO A 24 16.21 2.35 -7.60
N ILE A 25 16.16 3.10 -6.50
CA ILE A 25 16.39 2.61 -5.13
C ILE A 25 15.14 2.66 -4.23
N ALA A 26 14.03 3.18 -4.75
CA ALA A 26 12.73 3.25 -4.09
C ALA A 26 11.64 2.71 -5.02
N LEU A 27 11.88 1.51 -5.58
CA LEU A 27 11.05 0.94 -6.64
C LEU A 27 9.60 0.75 -6.16
N GLY A 28 8.66 1.35 -6.90
CA GLY A 28 7.24 1.31 -6.60
C GLY A 28 6.76 2.29 -5.54
N ALA A 29 7.67 3.03 -4.89
CA ALA A 29 7.32 3.95 -3.80
C ALA A 29 7.38 5.43 -4.21
N ALA A 30 8.25 5.79 -5.16
CA ALA A 30 8.46 7.20 -5.54
C ALA A 30 7.18 7.92 -6.00
N GLY A 31 6.27 7.22 -6.67
CA GLY A 31 4.99 7.78 -7.10
C GLY A 31 4.10 8.17 -5.92
N THR A 32 3.96 7.30 -4.92
CA THR A 32 3.16 7.59 -3.73
C THR A 32 3.71 8.78 -2.95
N HIS A 33 5.04 8.89 -2.83
CA HIS A 33 5.67 9.95 -2.04
C HIS A 33 5.47 11.36 -2.60
N VAL A 34 5.14 11.50 -3.88
CA VAL A 34 4.81 12.81 -4.48
C VAL A 34 3.30 13.08 -4.54
N LEU A 35 2.46 12.13 -4.14
CA LEU A 35 1.00 12.30 -4.14
C LEU A 35 0.51 13.48 -3.30
N PRO A 36 1.07 13.81 -2.10
CA PRO A 36 0.65 15.01 -1.38
C PRO A 36 0.71 16.27 -2.25
N ILE A 37 1.84 16.48 -2.93
CA ILE A 37 2.06 17.61 -3.85
C ILE A 37 1.07 17.55 -5.03
N ALA A 38 0.86 16.36 -5.60
CA ALA A 38 -0.09 16.17 -6.69
C ALA A 38 -1.52 16.54 -6.27
N LEU A 39 -1.95 16.09 -5.08
CA LEU A 39 -3.30 16.30 -4.56
C LEU A 39 -3.56 17.77 -4.18
N GLU A 40 -2.54 18.50 -3.74
CA GLU A 40 -2.63 19.94 -3.52
C GLU A 40 -2.79 20.74 -4.82
N LYS A 41 -2.15 20.28 -5.91
CA LYS A 41 -2.27 20.90 -7.24
C LYS A 41 -3.62 20.62 -7.91
N VAL A 42 -4.33 19.56 -7.51
CA VAL A 42 -5.69 19.28 -7.97
C VAL A 42 -6.65 20.22 -7.25
N SER A 43 -7.07 21.26 -7.97
CA SER A 43 -8.07 22.25 -7.55
C SER A 43 -9.49 21.65 -7.46
N GLY A 44 -10.29 22.16 -6.53
CA GLY A 44 -11.72 21.88 -6.42
C GLY A 44 -12.15 21.13 -5.15
N ASP A 45 -13.45 20.96 -5.00
CA ASP A 45 -14.17 20.36 -3.86
C ASP A 45 -14.01 18.84 -3.75
N THR A 46 -12.87 18.30 -4.20
CA THR A 46 -12.60 16.85 -4.15
C THR A 46 -12.49 16.40 -2.70
N ARG A 47 -13.55 15.73 -2.23
CA ARG A 47 -13.64 15.21 -0.86
C ARG A 47 -12.94 13.87 -0.68
N LEU A 48 -13.04 13.00 -1.68
CA LEU A 48 -12.52 11.63 -1.65
C LEU A 48 -11.52 11.41 -2.77
N VAL A 49 -10.48 10.62 -2.48
CA VAL A 49 -9.42 10.26 -3.41
C VAL A 49 -9.32 8.74 -3.46
N GLU A 50 -9.37 8.20 -4.68
CA GLU A 50 -9.02 6.81 -4.94
C GLU A 50 -7.54 6.70 -5.32
N ILE A 51 -6.80 5.82 -4.65
CA ILE A 51 -5.48 5.36 -5.08
C ILE A 51 -5.61 3.91 -5.53
N SER A 52 -5.18 3.63 -6.76
CA SER A 52 -5.08 2.29 -7.34
C SER A 52 -3.75 2.13 -8.07
N SER A 53 -3.35 0.88 -8.29
CA SER A 53 -2.22 0.58 -9.18
C SER A 53 -2.76 0.12 -10.53
N TYR A 54 -1.95 0.18 -11.59
CA TYR A 54 -2.35 -0.21 -12.96
C TYR A 54 -3.02 -1.59 -13.10
N ARG A 55 -2.86 -2.50 -12.12
CA ARG A 55 -3.51 -3.81 -12.06
C ARG A 55 -4.26 -4.11 -10.79
N LYS A 56 -4.27 -3.24 -9.77
CA LYS A 56 -4.93 -3.53 -8.49
C LYS A 56 -5.86 -2.41 -8.07
N ARG A 57 -7.05 -2.79 -7.59
CA ARG A 57 -8.11 -1.90 -7.13
C ARG A 57 -8.85 -2.54 -5.96
N ILE A 58 -9.45 -1.74 -5.08
CA ILE A 58 -10.39 -2.23 -4.06
C ILE A 58 -11.82 -2.09 -4.61
N LEU A 59 -12.58 -3.17 -4.57
CA LEU A 59 -14.00 -3.15 -4.91
C LEU A 59 -14.87 -3.42 -3.68
N PRO A 60 -16.08 -2.84 -3.58
CA PRO A 60 -16.99 -3.09 -2.48
C PRO A 60 -17.68 -4.48 -2.56
N TYR A 61 -17.40 -5.27 -3.60
CA TYR A 61 -17.96 -6.60 -3.83
C TYR A 61 -16.88 -7.58 -4.33
N PRO A 62 -17.03 -8.90 -4.08
CA PRO A 62 -15.98 -9.90 -4.32
C PRO A 62 -15.90 -10.37 -5.78
N GLU A 63 -15.60 -9.45 -6.70
CA GLU A 63 -15.44 -9.79 -8.12
C GLU A 63 -14.19 -10.68 -8.37
N GLY A 64 -14.23 -11.52 -9.41
CA GLY A 64 -13.14 -12.44 -9.72
C GLY A 64 -13.02 -13.66 -8.79
N VAL A 65 -11.95 -14.43 -8.98
CA VAL A 65 -11.70 -15.71 -8.28
C VAL A 65 -10.59 -15.52 -7.26
N GLU A 66 -10.73 -16.06 -6.05
CA GLU A 66 -9.68 -15.97 -5.03
C GLU A 66 -8.35 -16.56 -5.51
N SER A 67 -7.27 -15.81 -5.31
CA SER A 67 -5.94 -16.26 -5.65
C SER A 67 -5.51 -17.37 -4.68
N VAL A 68 -5.12 -18.51 -5.25
CA VAL A 68 -4.57 -19.65 -4.49
C VAL A 68 -3.31 -19.25 -3.72
N ARG A 69 -2.58 -18.22 -4.18
CA ARG A 69 -1.31 -17.77 -3.59
C ARG A 69 -1.49 -16.67 -2.56
N TYR A 70 -2.59 -15.92 -2.62
CA TYR A 70 -2.83 -14.79 -1.72
C TYR A 70 -4.33 -14.70 -1.43
N PRO A 71 -4.82 -15.34 -0.35
CA PRO A 71 -6.26 -15.54 -0.13
C PRO A 71 -7.12 -14.27 -0.05
N THR A 72 -6.51 -13.11 0.22
CA THR A 72 -7.22 -11.82 0.25
C THR A 72 -7.17 -11.05 -1.07
N LEU A 73 -6.61 -11.67 -2.12
CA LEU A 73 -6.55 -11.14 -3.48
C LEU A 73 -7.46 -11.96 -4.38
N ARG A 74 -8.23 -11.30 -5.22
CA ARG A 74 -9.05 -11.95 -6.25
C ARG A 74 -8.53 -11.62 -7.64
N GLU A 75 -8.40 -12.63 -8.48
CA GLU A 75 -7.93 -12.53 -9.85
C GLU A 75 -9.12 -12.34 -10.78
N LEU A 76 -9.11 -11.24 -11.53
CA LEU A 76 -10.12 -10.90 -12.52
C LEU A 76 -9.48 -11.01 -13.91
N SER A 77 -9.94 -11.97 -14.71
CA SER A 77 -9.44 -12.14 -16.09
C SER A 77 -10.06 -11.11 -17.02
N CYS A 78 -9.22 -10.44 -17.81
CA CYS A 78 -9.66 -9.45 -18.80
C CYS A 78 -9.85 -10.04 -20.22
N GLU A 79 -9.98 -11.36 -20.38
CA GLU A 79 -10.16 -11.97 -21.72
C GLU A 79 -11.52 -11.60 -22.33
N LYS A 80 -11.46 -10.84 -23.45
CA LYS A 80 -12.50 -10.54 -24.46
C LYS A 80 -13.93 -10.34 -23.95
N GLY A 81 -14.35 -9.08 -23.89
CA GLY A 81 -15.77 -8.71 -23.94
C GLY A 81 -16.36 -8.14 -22.65
N VAL A 82 -15.57 -7.97 -21.60
CA VAL A 82 -15.93 -6.96 -20.60
C VAL A 82 -15.66 -5.63 -21.27
N ASP A 83 -16.71 -4.96 -21.76
CA ASP A 83 -16.69 -3.51 -21.97
C ASP A 83 -15.97 -2.94 -20.77
N ALA A 84 -14.71 -2.48 -20.95
CA ALA A 84 -13.76 -2.17 -19.89
C ALA A 84 -14.56 -1.58 -18.74
N PRO A 85 -14.81 -2.34 -17.65
CA PRO A 85 -16.02 -2.19 -16.83
C PRO A 85 -16.13 -0.71 -16.62
N GLN A 86 -17.15 -0.08 -17.24
CA GLN A 86 -17.31 1.37 -17.25
C GLN A 86 -16.87 1.77 -15.87
N LEU A 87 -15.73 2.47 -15.78
CA LEU A 87 -15.02 2.70 -14.53
C LEU A 87 -15.91 3.66 -13.76
N THR A 88 -17.05 3.16 -13.31
CA THR A 88 -18.03 3.85 -12.51
C THR A 88 -17.21 4.30 -11.35
N THR A 89 -17.14 5.61 -11.19
CA THR A 89 -16.57 6.23 -10.01
C THR A 89 -17.19 5.52 -8.83
N PHE A 90 -16.41 4.67 -8.16
CA PHE A 90 -16.90 3.98 -6.99
C PHE A 90 -16.81 5.00 -5.87
N THR A 91 -17.95 5.33 -5.30
CA THR A 91 -18.00 6.04 -4.04
C THR A 91 -18.19 5.01 -2.94
N PRO A 92 -17.56 5.20 -1.76
CA PRO A 92 -17.95 4.46 -0.57
C PRO A 92 -19.46 4.57 -0.34
N ARG A 93 -20.05 3.62 0.40
CA ARG A 93 -21.48 3.67 0.73
C ARG A 93 -21.83 5.00 1.39
N ALA A 94 -23.06 5.47 1.16
CA ALA A 94 -23.52 6.74 1.72
C ALA A 94 -23.25 6.83 3.23
N GLY A 95 -22.60 7.92 3.67
CA GLY A 95 -22.21 8.13 5.07
C GLY A 95 -20.85 7.52 5.47
N LEU A 96 -20.16 6.81 4.57
CA LEU A 96 -18.79 6.33 4.76
C LEU A 96 -17.82 7.09 3.87
N ASP A 97 -16.58 7.23 4.34
CA ASP A 97 -15.54 7.99 3.65
C ASP A 97 -14.33 7.14 3.25
N PHE A 98 -14.37 5.84 3.58
CA PHE A 98 -13.28 4.90 3.35
C PHE A 98 -13.77 3.69 2.55
N LEU A 99 -12.92 3.21 1.65
CA LEU A 99 -13.01 1.87 1.06
C LEU A 99 -11.60 1.30 0.93
N VAL A 100 -11.23 0.37 1.80
CA VAL A 100 -9.85 -0.14 1.96
C VAL A 100 -9.83 -1.66 1.95
N ALA A 101 -8.66 -2.28 1.82
CA ALA A 101 -8.57 -3.74 1.83
C ALA A 101 -9.00 -4.35 3.18
N GLN A 102 -9.47 -5.59 3.16
CA GLN A 102 -9.71 -6.35 4.38
C GLN A 102 -8.43 -6.51 5.23
N PRO A 103 -8.51 -6.32 6.56
CA PRO A 103 -7.35 -6.46 7.43
C PRO A 103 -6.91 -7.92 7.53
N LEU A 104 -5.60 -8.11 7.60
CA LEU A 104 -4.92 -9.35 7.94
C LEU A 104 -4.52 -9.35 9.40
N TYR A 105 -4.53 -10.53 10.01
CA TYR A 105 -3.96 -10.77 11.33
C TYR A 105 -2.66 -11.56 11.22
N PHE A 106 -1.57 -11.01 11.73
CA PHE A 106 -0.31 -11.71 11.87
C PHE A 106 -0.22 -12.37 13.26
N LYS A 107 0.08 -13.68 13.29
CA LYS A 107 0.30 -14.42 14.55
C LYS A 107 1.40 -13.79 15.43
N ASN A 108 2.42 -13.23 14.77
CA ASN A 108 3.52 -12.53 15.42
C ASN A 108 3.24 -11.01 15.46
N SER A 109 4.10 -10.21 14.84
CA SER A 109 3.96 -8.75 14.69
C SER A 109 4.29 -8.35 13.25
N VAL A 110 3.88 -7.14 12.86
CA VAL A 110 4.20 -6.50 11.58
C VAL A 110 5.72 -6.48 11.36
N SER A 111 6.50 -6.14 12.39
CA SER A 111 7.97 -6.14 12.30
C SER A 111 8.56 -7.52 12.06
N ARG A 112 8.04 -8.54 12.74
CA ARG A 112 8.49 -9.93 12.53
C ARG A 112 8.07 -10.45 11.17
N HIS A 113 6.86 -10.13 10.71
CA HIS A 113 6.40 -10.47 9.37
C HIS A 113 7.27 -9.79 8.31
N TYR A 114 7.56 -8.49 8.44
CA TYR A 114 8.49 -7.78 7.53
C TYR A 114 9.85 -8.48 7.49
N GLY A 115 10.41 -8.87 8.64
CA GLY A 115 11.68 -9.60 8.70
C GLY A 115 11.70 -10.97 8.00
N THR A 116 10.54 -11.54 7.62
CA THR A 116 10.47 -12.78 6.83
C THR A 116 10.58 -12.55 5.32
N ILE A 117 10.31 -11.32 4.85
CA ILE A 117 10.29 -10.96 3.42
C ILE A 117 11.36 -9.92 3.06
N HIS A 118 11.76 -9.08 4.00
CA HIS A 118 12.71 -8.00 3.83
C HIS A 118 13.73 -7.97 4.96
N HIS A 119 14.81 -7.22 4.78
CA HIS A 119 15.85 -7.10 5.81
C HIS A 119 15.28 -6.43 7.07
N ARG A 120 15.20 -7.17 8.18
CA ARG A 120 14.65 -6.67 9.47
C ARG A 120 15.27 -5.35 9.93
N ARG A 121 16.55 -5.11 9.62
CA ARG A 121 17.22 -3.84 9.92
C ARG A 121 16.48 -2.64 9.33
N ASP A 122 15.89 -2.78 8.14
CA ASP A 122 15.23 -1.66 7.47
C ASP A 122 14.02 -1.15 8.26
N ILE A 123 13.18 -2.02 8.83
CA ILE A 123 12.03 -1.56 9.62
C ILE A 123 12.43 -0.95 10.96
N LEU A 124 13.56 -1.37 11.53
CA LEU A 124 14.10 -0.76 12.74
C LEU A 124 14.66 0.64 12.44
N ASP A 125 15.50 0.76 11.41
CA ASP A 125 16.06 2.04 10.96
C ASP A 125 14.92 3.02 10.56
N TYR A 126 13.91 2.53 9.83
CA TYR A 126 12.75 3.34 9.42
C TYR A 126 11.91 3.80 10.61
N THR A 127 11.71 2.95 11.62
CA THR A 127 10.99 3.33 12.85
C THR A 127 11.79 4.35 13.67
N SER A 128 13.11 4.19 13.78
CA SER A 128 13.98 5.19 14.43
C SER A 128 13.85 6.55 13.76
N ILE A 129 13.89 6.58 12.42
CA ILE A 129 13.70 7.83 11.67
C ILE A 129 12.30 8.40 11.88
N ALA A 130 11.26 7.56 11.97
CA ALA A 130 9.91 8.03 12.26
C ALA A 130 9.82 8.74 13.62
N VAL A 131 10.53 8.24 14.63
CA VAL A 131 10.65 8.90 15.93
C VAL A 131 11.44 10.21 15.84
N GLU A 132 12.61 10.19 15.19
CA GLU A 132 13.43 11.39 15.01
C GLU A 132 12.69 12.51 14.26
N MET A 133 11.84 12.16 13.29
CA MET A 133 11.06 13.11 12.51
C MET A 133 9.76 13.55 13.19
N GLY A 134 9.49 13.08 14.42
CA GLY A 134 8.27 13.37 15.17
C GLY A 134 7.00 12.83 14.53
N VAL A 135 7.14 11.82 13.66
CA VAL A 135 6.02 11.14 12.99
C VAL A 135 5.44 10.04 13.89
N LEU A 136 6.30 9.43 14.71
CA LEU A 136 5.92 8.61 15.84
C LEU A 136 6.56 9.18 17.11
N ASP A 137 5.93 8.99 18.25
CA ASP A 137 6.60 9.06 19.55
C ASP A 137 7.12 7.67 19.95
N SER A 138 7.79 7.58 21.11
CA SER A 138 8.36 6.32 21.61
C SER A 138 7.31 5.22 21.80
N ASP A 139 6.12 5.58 22.29
CA ASP A 139 5.05 4.62 22.60
C ASP A 139 4.40 4.09 21.32
N SER A 140 4.03 4.99 20.40
CA SER A 140 3.51 4.64 19.08
C SER A 140 4.52 3.90 18.21
N ALA A 141 5.83 4.13 18.38
CA ALA A 141 6.86 3.32 17.74
C ALA A 141 6.88 1.87 18.27
N ALA A 142 6.74 1.69 19.59
CA ALA A 142 6.64 0.36 20.18
C ALA A 142 5.36 -0.35 19.71
N GLU A 143 4.22 0.34 19.68
CA GLU A 143 2.96 -0.16 19.15
C GLU A 143 3.07 -0.54 17.67
N PHE A 144 3.68 0.30 16.84
CA PHE A 144 3.87 0.04 15.41
C PHE A 144 4.65 -1.27 15.18
N LEU A 145 5.78 -1.44 15.87
CA LEU A 145 6.60 -2.63 15.75
C LEU A 145 5.89 -3.89 16.29
N ALA A 146 5.02 -3.74 17.29
CA ALA A 146 4.25 -4.82 17.91
C ALA A 146 2.91 -5.11 17.21
N ALA A 147 2.45 -4.24 16.32
CA ALA A 147 1.14 -4.32 15.67
C ALA A 147 0.91 -5.70 15.04
N LYS A 148 -0.30 -6.22 15.17
CA LYS A 148 -0.70 -7.54 14.63
C LYS A 148 -1.68 -7.44 13.48
N HIS A 149 -2.46 -6.36 13.44
CA HIS A 149 -3.37 -6.08 12.35
C HIS A 149 -2.62 -5.31 11.26
N PHE A 150 -2.95 -5.61 10.01
CA PHE A 150 -2.33 -5.00 8.85
C PHE A 150 -3.34 -4.94 7.71
N ILE A 151 -3.56 -3.77 7.13
CA ILE A 151 -4.39 -3.55 5.96
C ILE A 151 -3.46 -3.53 4.73
N PRO A 152 -3.51 -4.56 3.85
CA PRO A 152 -2.65 -4.61 2.68
C PRO A 152 -2.88 -3.42 1.75
N GLY A 153 -1.79 -2.85 1.23
CA GLY A 153 -1.81 -1.59 0.50
C GLY A 153 -1.83 -0.34 1.38
N GLY A 154 -2.07 -0.46 2.70
CA GLY A 154 -2.02 0.66 3.64
C GLY A 154 -2.88 1.84 3.17
N VAL A 155 -2.24 3.00 2.98
CA VAL A 155 -2.86 4.21 2.41
C VAL A 155 -2.53 4.43 0.94
N GLU A 156 -1.94 3.44 0.28
CA GLU A 156 -1.51 3.47 -1.13
C GLU A 156 -2.46 2.66 -2.03
N LEU A 157 -3.56 2.14 -1.49
CA LEU A 157 -4.57 1.37 -2.23
C LEU A 157 -5.93 1.43 -1.52
N GLY A 158 -6.89 2.14 -2.13
CA GLY A 158 -8.23 2.33 -1.58
C GLY A 158 -8.80 3.71 -1.86
N ILE A 159 -9.91 4.04 -1.20
CA ILE A 159 -10.56 5.35 -1.22
C ILE A 159 -10.49 5.97 0.16
N PHE A 160 -10.09 7.24 0.22
CA PHE A 160 -9.82 7.96 1.47
C PHE A 160 -10.33 9.41 1.41
N PRO A 161 -10.63 10.06 2.56
CA PRO A 161 -10.78 11.51 2.63
C PRO A 161 -9.50 12.22 2.18
N LYS A 162 -9.61 13.18 1.26
CA LYS A 162 -8.46 13.90 0.68
C LYS A 162 -7.57 14.53 1.75
N SER A 163 -8.16 15.27 2.70
CA SER A 163 -7.43 15.99 3.74
C SER A 163 -6.60 15.06 4.63
N TRP A 164 -7.23 13.98 5.10
CA TRP A 164 -6.57 12.96 5.91
C TRP A 164 -5.46 12.23 5.14
N LEU A 165 -5.73 11.89 3.87
CA LEU A 165 -4.76 11.21 3.01
C LEU A 165 -3.52 12.07 2.76
N VAL A 166 -3.68 13.36 2.47
CA VAL A 166 -2.56 14.30 2.28
C VAL A 166 -1.70 14.41 3.53
N GLN A 167 -2.32 14.52 4.71
CA GLN A 167 -1.60 14.57 5.99
C GLN A 167 -0.81 13.28 6.23
N THR A 168 -1.45 12.13 6.02
CA THR A 168 -0.84 10.81 6.27
C THR A 168 0.31 10.52 5.30
N LEU A 169 0.11 10.76 4.01
CA LEU A 169 1.15 10.56 3.00
C LEU A 169 2.33 11.53 3.20
N SER A 170 2.07 12.78 3.61
CA SER A 170 3.12 13.74 3.97
C SER A 170 3.95 13.27 5.17
N ALA A 171 3.31 12.66 6.18
CA ALA A 171 4.02 12.10 7.32
C ALA A 171 4.91 10.90 6.91
N ILE A 172 4.40 10.00 6.07
CA ILE A 172 5.19 8.86 5.54
C ILE A 172 6.37 9.36 4.70
N GLU A 173 6.15 10.35 3.84
CA GLU A 173 7.20 10.95 3.00
C GLU A 173 8.34 11.54 3.85
N ARG A 174 7.98 12.25 4.93
CA ARG A 174 8.92 12.83 5.88
C ARG A 174 9.84 11.80 6.52
N VAL A 175 9.41 10.54 6.64
CA VAL A 175 10.25 9.41 7.11
C VAL A 175 11.02 8.78 5.97
N SER A 176 10.35 8.53 4.84
CA SER A 176 10.94 7.82 3.70
C SER A 176 12.09 8.56 3.05
N ARG A 177 12.00 9.89 2.91
CA ARG A 177 13.07 10.68 2.29
C ARG A 177 14.39 10.56 3.07
N PRO A 178 14.45 10.84 4.39
CA PRO A 178 15.65 10.61 5.17
C PRO A 178 16.10 9.14 5.17
N PHE A 179 15.17 8.17 5.21
CA PHE A 179 15.54 6.76 5.13
C PHE A 179 16.31 6.44 3.84
N VAL A 180 15.79 6.88 2.69
CA VAL A 180 16.44 6.69 1.39
C VAL A 180 17.79 7.42 1.34
N GLN A 181 17.85 8.68 1.79
CA GLN A 181 19.09 9.46 1.79
C GLN A 181 20.19 8.81 2.65
N ARG A 182 19.87 8.42 3.89
CA ARG A 182 20.83 7.87 4.84
C ARG A 182 21.27 6.44 4.49
N ASN A 183 20.44 5.69 3.75
CA ASN A 183 20.69 4.28 3.46
C ASN A 183 20.89 3.99 1.96
N ALA A 184 21.09 5.01 1.12
CA ALA A 184 21.16 4.88 -0.34
C ALA A 184 22.16 3.80 -0.78
N ASP A 185 23.36 3.77 -0.20
CA ASP A 185 24.39 2.78 -0.55
C ASP A 185 23.98 1.35 -0.22
N ARG A 186 23.21 1.16 0.86
CA ARG A 186 22.65 -0.14 1.20
C ARG A 186 21.58 -0.53 0.19
N LEU A 187 20.67 0.39 -0.11
CA LEU A 187 19.56 0.16 -1.06
C LEU A 187 20.08 -0.17 -2.47
N ARG A 188 21.14 0.51 -2.95
CA ARG A 188 21.77 0.23 -4.26
C ARG A 188 22.29 -1.20 -4.40
N ARG A 189 22.60 -1.88 -3.29
CA ARG A 189 23.08 -3.27 -3.27
C ARG A 189 21.96 -4.29 -3.18
N TYR A 190 20.70 -3.86 -3.06
CA TYR A 190 19.57 -4.77 -2.96
C TYR A 190 19.28 -5.43 -4.31
N ASN A 191 18.89 -6.70 -4.26
CA ASN A 191 18.37 -7.39 -5.44
C ASN A 191 17.00 -6.83 -5.84
N ALA A 192 16.51 -7.28 -6.99
CA ALA A 192 15.24 -6.79 -7.56
C ALA A 192 14.00 -7.03 -6.69
N TYR A 193 14.07 -7.94 -5.69
CA TYR A 193 13.01 -8.07 -4.69
C TYR A 193 13.18 -7.05 -3.55
N GLN A 194 14.37 -6.99 -2.95
CA GLN A 194 14.67 -6.19 -1.77
C GLN A 194 14.62 -4.69 -2.05
N ILE A 195 14.86 -4.26 -3.29
CA ILE A 195 14.79 -2.85 -3.72
C ILE A 195 13.40 -2.21 -3.51
N ARG A 196 12.36 -3.03 -3.26
CA ARG A 196 11.00 -2.60 -2.93
C ARG A 196 10.80 -2.30 -1.44
N ALA A 197 11.83 -2.44 -0.61
CA ALA A 197 11.78 -2.25 0.84
C ALA A 197 11.09 -0.95 1.24
N VAL A 198 11.40 0.17 0.57
CA VAL A 198 10.80 1.49 0.87
C VAL A 198 9.28 1.45 0.75
N GLY A 199 8.73 0.91 -0.34
CA GLY A 199 7.28 0.79 -0.51
C GLY A 199 6.64 -0.11 0.54
N PHE A 200 7.30 -1.23 0.89
CA PHE A 200 6.80 -2.13 1.93
C PHE A 200 6.84 -1.48 3.33
N LEU A 201 7.83 -0.63 3.62
CA LEU A 201 7.89 0.14 4.86
C LEU A 201 6.76 1.18 4.91
N SER A 202 6.59 1.97 3.84
CA SER A 202 5.51 2.94 3.69
C SER A 202 4.13 2.30 3.84
N GLU A 203 3.91 1.14 3.22
CA GLU A 203 2.67 0.36 3.35
C GLU A 203 2.36 -0.01 4.81
N ARG A 204 3.38 -0.39 5.58
CA ARG A 204 3.22 -0.81 6.99
C ARG A 204 2.95 0.38 7.90
N LEU A 205 3.68 1.46 7.74
CA LEU A 205 3.44 2.69 8.49
C LEU A 205 2.06 3.28 8.14
N GLY A 206 1.71 3.31 6.85
CA GLY A 206 0.40 3.73 6.39
C GLY A 206 -0.74 2.86 6.92
N SER A 207 -0.58 1.53 6.92
CA SER A 207 -1.54 0.63 7.55
C SER A 207 -1.71 0.91 9.05
N PHE A 208 -0.62 1.22 9.76
CA PHE A 208 -0.68 1.52 11.19
C PHE A 208 -1.48 2.80 11.46
N PHE A 209 -1.20 3.87 10.70
CA PHE A 209 -1.98 5.11 10.77
C PHE A 209 -3.44 4.93 10.40
N LEU A 210 -3.72 4.17 9.34
CA LEU A 210 -5.09 3.89 8.92
C LEU A 210 -5.87 3.17 10.03
N ILE A 211 -5.31 2.10 10.61
CA ILE A 211 -5.99 1.35 11.68
C ILE A 211 -6.25 2.24 12.89
N ARG A 212 -5.26 3.00 13.36
CA ARG A 212 -5.44 3.93 14.49
C ARG A 212 -6.51 4.97 14.20
N HIS A 213 -6.46 5.59 13.01
CA HIS A 213 -7.44 6.58 12.61
C HIS A 213 -8.86 6.00 12.55
N LEU A 214 -9.04 4.80 12.00
CA LEU A 214 -10.35 4.14 11.94
C LEU A 214 -10.86 3.77 13.35
N MET A 215 -9.98 3.31 14.24
CA MET A 215 -10.33 3.03 15.64
C MET A 215 -10.78 4.29 16.38
N GLU A 216 -10.09 5.41 16.16
CA GLU A 216 -10.46 6.70 16.74
C GLU A 216 -11.78 7.23 16.14
N LEU A 217 -11.87 7.30 14.81
CA LEU A 217 -13.02 7.83 14.08
C LEU A 217 -14.32 7.09 14.41
N TYR A 218 -14.25 5.76 14.56
CA TYR A 218 -15.42 4.93 14.82
C TYR A 218 -15.52 4.46 16.28
N SER A 219 -14.71 5.00 17.19
CA SER A 219 -14.69 4.60 18.61
C SER A 219 -14.61 3.07 18.80
N ASN A 220 -13.73 2.42 18.04
CA ASN A 220 -13.54 0.96 17.92
C ASN A 220 -14.71 0.16 17.30
N ASN A 221 -15.79 0.81 16.87
CA ASN A 221 -16.93 0.17 16.20
C ASN A 221 -16.86 0.39 14.68
N ILE A 222 -15.79 -0.10 14.07
CA ILE A 222 -15.49 0.14 12.66
C ILE A 222 -16.54 -0.57 11.77
N PRO A 223 -17.27 0.14 10.89
CA PRO A 223 -18.25 -0.46 9.99
C PRO A 223 -17.59 -1.48 9.05
N ALA A 224 -18.19 -2.66 8.86
CA ALA A 224 -17.62 -3.69 8.00
C ALA A 224 -17.55 -3.25 6.52
N GLU A 225 -18.46 -2.36 6.13
CA GLU A 225 -18.64 -1.87 4.76
C GLU A 225 -17.50 -0.99 4.24
N ILE A 226 -16.62 -0.50 5.11
CA ILE A 226 -15.40 0.19 4.65
C ILE A 226 -14.35 -0.80 4.12
N PHE A 227 -14.49 -2.10 4.41
CA PHE A 227 -13.53 -3.12 3.99
C PHE A 227 -14.01 -3.81 2.72
N GLY A 228 -13.33 -3.50 1.61
CA GLY A 228 -13.56 -4.08 0.30
C GLY A 228 -12.60 -5.23 -0.05
N HIS A 229 -12.78 -5.73 -1.26
CA HIS A 229 -12.04 -6.85 -1.82
C HIS A 229 -10.92 -6.34 -2.72
N MET A 230 -9.69 -6.79 -2.46
CA MET A 230 -8.56 -6.47 -3.32
C MET A 230 -8.62 -7.31 -4.59
N ILE A 231 -8.74 -6.63 -5.73
CA ILE A 231 -8.75 -7.26 -7.04
C ILE A 231 -7.40 -7.04 -7.71
N VAL A 232 -6.91 -8.06 -8.42
CA VAL A 232 -5.85 -7.93 -9.41
C VAL A 232 -6.36 -8.33 -10.78
N MET A 233 -6.13 -7.48 -11.77
CA MET A 233 -6.39 -7.82 -13.16
C MET A 233 -5.29 -8.73 -13.68
N VAL A 234 -5.71 -9.85 -14.29
CA VAL A 234 -4.82 -10.82 -14.94
C VAL A 234 -5.15 -10.92 -16.42
N GLU A 235 -4.13 -11.05 -17.25
CA GLU A 235 -4.27 -11.18 -18.70
C GLU A 235 -4.03 -12.62 -19.13
N GLY A 236 -4.83 -13.11 -20.06
CA GLY A 236 -4.66 -14.45 -20.59
C GLY A 236 -4.94 -15.54 -19.55
N ARG A 237 -4.16 -16.63 -19.64
CA ARG A 237 -4.10 -17.71 -18.62
C ARG A 237 -3.13 -17.42 -17.47
N SER A 238 -2.71 -16.17 -17.28
CA SER A 238 -1.77 -15.83 -16.20
C SER A 238 -2.48 -15.77 -14.84
N SER A 239 -1.81 -16.24 -13.80
CA SER A 239 -2.23 -16.07 -12.40
C SER A 239 -1.38 -15.01 -11.71
N TYR A 240 -1.85 -14.45 -10.61
CA TYR A 240 -1.03 -13.53 -9.83
C TYR A 240 0.27 -14.20 -9.37
N SER A 241 1.40 -13.56 -9.66
CA SER A 241 2.70 -13.90 -9.09
C SER A 241 3.19 -12.76 -8.21
N ALA A 242 3.29 -12.98 -6.90
CA ALA A 242 3.98 -12.06 -6.01
C ALA A 242 5.46 -11.99 -6.40
N GLY A 243 5.89 -10.85 -6.95
CA GLY A 243 7.30 -10.49 -7.19
C GLY A 243 8.19 -11.63 -7.67
N LEU A 244 8.04 -12.07 -8.93
CA LEU A 244 9.06 -12.90 -9.59
C LEU A 244 10.24 -12.02 -10.02
N ALA A 245 11.02 -11.58 -9.03
CA ALA A 245 12.45 -11.50 -9.20
C ALA A 245 13.02 -12.73 -8.48
N GLU A 246 13.24 -13.80 -9.25
CA GLU A 246 13.88 -15.06 -8.86
C GLU A 246 13.54 -15.59 -7.46
N HIS A 247 12.32 -16.09 -7.30
CA HIS A 247 12.11 -17.13 -6.31
C HIS A 247 12.57 -18.46 -6.89
N GLY A 248 13.83 -18.82 -6.59
CA GLY A 248 14.18 -20.22 -6.43
C GLY A 248 13.15 -20.87 -5.51
N ARG A 249 12.45 -21.88 -6.04
CA ARG A 249 11.34 -22.64 -5.44
C ARG A 249 11.42 -22.72 -3.90
N SER A 250 10.78 -21.80 -3.19
CA SER A 250 10.59 -21.90 -1.75
C SER A 250 9.10 -22.07 -1.45
N ARG A 251 8.72 -23.29 -1.07
CA ARG A 251 7.37 -23.73 -0.67
C ARG A 251 6.86 -23.07 0.64
N ARG A 252 7.35 -21.88 1.03
CA ARG A 252 7.11 -21.32 2.38
C ARG A 252 5.89 -20.44 2.54
N TYR A 253 5.20 -20.06 1.47
CA TYR A 253 3.96 -19.29 1.54
C TYR A 253 2.74 -20.17 1.28
N GLN A 254 2.50 -21.13 2.16
CA GLN A 254 1.18 -21.70 2.36
C GLN A 254 0.74 -21.30 3.77
N LEU A 255 -0.06 -20.24 3.86
CA LEU A 255 -0.91 -20.04 5.02
C LEU A 255 -1.91 -21.19 5.02
N ALA A 256 -1.83 -22.04 6.03
CA ALA A 256 -2.71 -23.20 6.18
C ALA A 256 -4.17 -22.74 6.15
N SER A 257 -4.87 -23.05 5.07
CA SER A 257 -6.33 -22.98 5.04
C SER A 257 -6.85 -24.02 6.03
N ARG A 258 -7.72 -23.57 6.94
CA ARG A 258 -8.50 -24.46 7.80
C ARG A 258 -9.31 -25.39 6.90
N ARG A 259 -9.08 -26.70 7.01
CA ARG A 259 -10.06 -27.69 6.59
C ARG A 259 -11.20 -27.63 7.60
N THR A 260 -12.36 -27.19 7.17
CA THR A 260 -13.64 -27.47 7.86
C THR A 260 -14.11 -28.88 7.49
N PRO A 261 -14.86 -29.54 8.38
CA PRO A 261 -15.00 -31.00 8.45
C PRO A 261 -15.73 -31.64 7.27
#